data_AF-A0A4Y9L5T1-F1
#
_entry.id   AF-A0A4Y9L5T1-F1
#
_cell.length_a   1.000
_cell.length_b   1.000
_cell.length_c   1.000
_cell.angle_alpha   90.00
_cell.angle_beta   90.00
_cell.angle_gamma   90.00
#
_symmetry.space_group_name_H-M   'P 1'
#
loop_
_entity.id
_entity.type
_entity.pdbx_description
1 polymer ?
#
loop_
_entity_poly.entity_id
_entity_poly.type
_entity_poly.pdbx_seq_one_letter_code
_entity_poly.pdbx_strand_id
1 'polypeptide(L)' 'MARFLCRSRWSQARSGGRRIAFRSGDHGIPRIVVRAFDLDGYRIPAGTLLTISVPSALRDPLVYTDPDHFDIFRKDHL' A
#
# COMPACT_ATOMS: atom_id res chain seq x y z
N MET A 1 -12.31 7.76 -16.08
CA MET A 1 -11.81 9.10 -15.67
C MET A 1 -12.22 9.31 -14.21
N ALA A 2 -11.50 8.70 -13.27
CA ALA A 2 -11.85 8.72 -11.84
C ALA A 2 -10.72 9.38 -11.06
N ARG A 3 -11.08 10.38 -10.26
CA ARG A 3 -10.22 11.35 -9.59
C ARG A 3 -9.87 10.79 -8.21
N PHE A 4 -8.75 10.09 -8.06
CA PHE A 4 -8.27 9.67 -6.74
C PHE A 4 -7.63 10.86 -6.02
N LEU A 5 -8.40 11.45 -5.11
CA LEU A 5 -8.03 12.60 -4.31
C LEU A 5 -7.37 12.14 -3.01
N CYS A 6 -6.18 11.53 -3.08
CA CYS A 6 -5.36 11.31 -1.88
C CYS A 6 -4.51 12.57 -1.62
N ARG A 7 -5.16 13.65 -1.17
CA ARG A 7 -4.47 14.78 -0.53
C ARG A 7 -4.16 14.39 0.90
N SER A 8 -3.01 13.75 1.15
CA SER A 8 -2.40 13.81 2.48
C SER A 8 -0.94 14.22 2.36
N ARG A 9 -0.68 15.38 2.96
CA ARG A 9 0.59 16.07 3.04
C ARG A 9 1.54 15.27 3.94
N TRP A 10 2.29 14.34 3.37
CA TRP A 10 3.36 13.65 4.10
C TRP A 10 4.69 14.36 3.86
N SER A 11 4.88 15.46 4.58
CA SER A 11 6.23 15.92 4.93
C SER A 11 6.77 14.97 5.99
N GLN A 12 7.71 14.10 5.66
CA GLN A 12 8.65 13.61 6.66
C GLN A 12 10.08 13.65 6.14
N ALA A 13 10.88 14.32 6.96
CA ALA A 13 12.24 14.70 6.75
C ALA A 13 13.14 13.47 6.50
N ARG A 14 14.09 13.67 5.60
CA ARG A 14 15.29 12.85 5.50
C ARG A 14 16.13 13.12 6.74
N SER A 15 16.41 12.09 7.53
CA SER A 15 17.62 12.05 8.35
C SER A 15 18.10 10.61 8.43
N GLY A 16 19.34 10.42 7.96
CA GLY A 16 19.99 9.13 7.85
C GLY A 16 20.23 8.50 9.23
N GLY A 17 19.92 7.22 9.31
CA GLY A 17 20.22 6.36 10.45
C GLY A 17 19.46 5.06 10.33
N ARG A 18 20.15 3.98 9.92
CA ARG A 18 19.59 2.62 9.90
C ARG A 18 19.30 2.20 11.35
N ARG A 19 18.08 2.44 11.78
CA ARG A 19 17.43 1.69 12.86
C ARG A 19 16.22 1.03 12.21
N ILE A 20 16.26 -0.30 12.11
CA ILE A 20 15.07 -1.08 11.83
C ILE A 20 14.22 -0.91 13.08
N ALA A 21 13.35 0.09 13.08
CA ALA A 21 12.37 0.24 14.14
C ALA A 21 11.37 -0.89 13.94
N PHE A 22 11.58 -2.00 14.65
CA PHE A 22 10.54 -3.01 14.82
C PHE A 22 9.44 -2.37 15.66
N ARG A 23 8.47 -1.76 14.98
CA ARG A 23 7.29 -1.15 15.58
C ARG A 23 6.10 -2.01 15.20
N SER A 24 5.65 -2.82 16.14
CA SER A 24 4.40 -3.57 16.06
C SER A 24 3.27 -2.59 15.73
N GLY A 25 2.73 -2.67 14.51
CA GLY A 25 1.70 -1.73 14.02
C GLY A 25 1.73 -1.49 12.50
N ASP A 26 2.76 -1.95 11.80
CA ASP A 26 2.80 -1.83 10.35
C ASP A 26 1.96 -2.96 9.73
N HIS A 27 0.71 -2.68 9.36
CA HIS A 27 -0.09 -3.55 8.47
C HIS A 27 0.46 -3.58 7.01
N GLY A 28 1.71 -3.17 6.85
CA GLY A 28 2.42 -3.03 5.61
C GLY A 28 3.44 -4.14 5.45
N ILE A 29 3.44 -4.83 4.32
CA ILE A 29 4.47 -5.81 3.99
C ILE A 29 5.60 -5.09 3.24
N PRO A 30 6.81 -4.93 3.82
CA PRO A 30 7.91 -4.27 3.15
C PRO A 30 8.52 -5.17 2.08
N ARG A 31 8.91 -4.56 0.97
CA ARG A 31 9.63 -5.15 -0.16
C ARG A 31 10.70 -4.18 -0.65
N ILE A 32 11.82 -4.73 -1.12
CA ILE A 32 12.86 -3.95 -1.78
C ILE A 32 12.73 -4.20 -3.28
N VAL A 33 12.65 -3.12 -4.05
CA VAL A 33 12.56 -3.19 -5.51
C VAL A 33 13.92 -3.60 -6.07
N VAL A 34 14.02 -4.79 -6.68
CA VAL A 34 15.29 -5.31 -7.23
C VAL A 34 15.64 -4.75 -8.61
N ARG A 35 14.62 -4.35 -9.38
CA ARG A 35 14.77 -3.74 -10.70
C ARG A 35 13.72 -2.66 -10.89
N ALA A 36 14.05 -1.60 -11.62
CA ALA A 36 13.10 -0.52 -11.85
C ALA A 36 11.90 -1.00 -12.70
N PHE A 37 10.70 -0.59 -12.31
CA PHE A 37 9.45 -0.95 -13.00
C PHE A 37 8.41 0.17 -12.87
N ASP A 38 7.36 0.11 -13.67
CA ASP A 38 6.26 1.07 -13.65
C ASP A 38 5.04 0.47 -12.94
N LEU A 39 4.44 1.24 -12.04
CA LEU A 39 3.23 0.89 -11.30
C LEU A 39 2.23 2.03 -11.44
N ASP A 40 1.11 1.79 -12.13
CA ASP A 40 0.06 2.80 -12.37
C ASP A 40 0.59 4.16 -12.88
N GLY A 41 1.55 4.10 -13.82
CA GLY A 41 2.20 5.29 -14.38
C GLY A 41 3.32 5.90 -13.52
N TYR A 42 3.61 5.34 -12.35
CA TYR A 42 4.74 5.74 -11.51
C TYR A 42 5.96 4.84 -11.73
N ARG A 43 7.08 5.44 -12.16
CA ARG A 43 8.36 4.73 -12.28
C ARG A 43 9.00 4.57 -10.91
N ILE A 44 9.16 3.33 -10.46
CA ILE A 44 9.78 3.00 -9.18
C ILE A 44 11.21 2.53 -9.41
N PRO A 45 12.24 3.21 -8.89
CA PRO A 45 13.64 2.81 -9.04
C PRO A 45 14.00 1.54 -8.26
N ALA A 46 15.04 0.84 -8.71
CA ALA A 46 15.69 -0.21 -7.93
C ALA A 46 16.27 0.34 -6.61
N GLY A 47 16.25 -0.48 -5.56
CA GLY A 47 16.68 -0.11 -4.21
C GLY A 47 15.61 0.63 -3.39
N THR A 48 14.44 0.92 -3.96
CA THR A 48 13.33 1.58 -3.24
C THR A 48 12.69 0.62 -2.24
N LEU A 49 12.44 1.10 -1.01
CA LEU A 49 11.61 0.39 -0.03
C LEU A 49 10.13 0.65 -0.36
N LEU A 50 9.41 -0.40 -0.70
CA LEU A 50 7.99 -0.38 -1.01
C LEU A 50 7.22 -1.10 0.08
N THR A 51 6.21 -0.44 0.65
CA THR A 51 5.37 -1.03 1.71
C THR A 51 3.96 -1.26 1.16
N ILE A 52 3.53 -2.52 1.13
CA ILE A 52 2.21 -2.91 0.62
C ILE A 52 1.22 -2.89 1.78
N SER A 53 0.22 -2.00 1.72
CA SER A 53 -0.85 -1.94 2.71
C SER A 53 -1.89 -3.04 2.48
N VAL A 54 -1.83 -4.10 3.28
CA VAL A 54 -2.82 -5.19 3.23
C VAL A 54 -4.23 -4.70 3.59
N PRO A 55 -4.44 -3.84 4.61
CA PRO A 55 -5.79 -3.36 4.95
C PRO A 55 -6.43 -2.52 3.85
N SER A 56 -5.61 -1.80 3.06
CA SER A 56 -6.12 -1.03 1.93
C SER A 56 -6.54 -1.96 0.78
N ALA A 57 -5.74 -3.00 0.49
CA ALA A 57 -6.06 -3.97 -0.55
C ALA A 57 -7.35 -4.76 -0.24
N LEU A 58 -7.55 -5.15 1.03
CA LEU A 58 -8.75 -5.88 1.47
C LEU A 58 -10.03 -5.02 1.47
N ARG A 59 -9.92 -3.71 1.24
CA ARG A 59 -11.05 -2.78 1.13
C ARG A 59 -11.19 -2.16 -0.25
N ASP A 60 -10.54 -2.73 -1.26
CA ASP A 60 -10.64 -2.21 -2.62
C ASP A 60 -12.03 -2.53 -3.20
N PRO A 61 -12.86 -1.51 -3.52
CA PRO A 61 -14.19 -1.72 -4.09
C PRO A 61 -14.17 -2.29 -5.52
N LEU A 62 -13.02 -2.28 -6.21
CA LEU A 62 -12.87 -2.94 -7.51
C LEU A 62 -12.80 -4.46 -7.38
N VAL A 63 -12.42 -4.95 -6.20
CA VAL A 63 -12.34 -6.38 -5.89
C VAL A 63 -13.54 -6.78 -5.02
N TYR A 64 -13.76 -6.07 -3.91
CA TYR A 64 -14.73 -6.36 -2.86
C TYR A 64 -16.04 -5.56 -3.00
N THR A 65 -17.18 -6.24 -3.10
CA THR A 65 -18.50 -5.59 -3.05
C THR A 65 -18.79 -5.19 -1.61
N ASP A 66 -19.13 -3.91 -1.40
CA ASP A 66 -19.34 -3.33 -0.07
C ASP A 66 -18.19 -3.64 0.92
N PRO A 67 -16.95 -3.19 0.62
CA PRO A 67 -15.73 -3.63 1.30
C PRO A 67 -15.71 -3.35 2.80
N ASP A 68 -16.45 -2.35 3.26
CA ASP A 68 -16.52 -1.94 4.66
C ASP A 68 -17.54 -2.75 5.48
N HIS A 69 -18.40 -3.52 4.81
CA HIS A 69 -19.33 -4.44 5.47
C HIS A 69 -18.67 -5.79 5.77
N PHE A 70 -18.85 -6.27 7.01
CA PHE A 70 -18.37 -7.59 7.41
C PHE A 70 -19.43 -8.65 7.12
N ASP A 71 -19.15 -9.52 6.15
CA ASP A 71 -20.00 -10.66 5.79
C ASP A 71 -19.18 -11.96 5.75
N ILE A 72 -19.53 -12.92 6.61
CA ILE A 72 -18.87 -14.24 6.69
C ILE A 72 -19.29 -15.19 5.55
N PHE A 73 -20.39 -14.89 4.86
CA PHE A 73 -20.93 -15.68 3.75
C PHE A 73 -20.61 -15.09 2.38
N ARG A 74 -19.74 -14.07 2.34
CA ARG A 74 -19.26 -13.38 1.14
C ARG A 74 -18.70 -14.36 0.09
N LYS A 75 -18.95 -14.14 -1.21
CA LYS A 75 -18.58 -15.06 -2.34
C LYS A 75 -17.96 -14.40 -3.58
N ASP A 76 -17.77 -13.10 -3.58
CA ASP A 76 -17.44 -12.27 -4.74
C ASP A 76 -15.97 -12.34 -5.21
N HIS A 77 -15.13 -13.17 -4.58
CA HIS A 77 -13.68 -13.33 -4.90
C HIS A 77 -13.19 -14.78 -4.92
N LEU A 78 -14.08 -15.74 -5.16
CA LEU A 78 -13.74 -17.16 -5.31
C LEU A 78 -13.46 -17.54 -6.76
#